data_AF-A0A2R6FFS0-F1
#
_entry.id   AF-A0A2R6FFS0-F1
#
_cell.length_a   1.000
_cell.length_b   1.000
_cell.length_c   1.000
_cell.angle_alpha   90.00
_cell.angle_beta   90.00
_cell.angle_gamma   90.00
#
_symmetry.space_group_name_H-M   'P 1'
#
loop_
_entity.id
_entity.type
_entity.pdbx_description
1 polymer ?
#
loop_
_entity_poly.entity_id
_entity_poly.type
_entity_poly.pdbx_seq_one_letter_code
_entity_poly.pdbx_strand_id
1 'polypeptide(L)' 'MNPMAAQFSGDIFGAALALALVTGGLLLIGALVSFAVFAYRSVKGDGMRDPQEVVPETEEGVSKGDADDEWDYY' A
#
# COMPACT_ATOMS: atom_id res chain seq x y z
N MET A 1 -12.48 -17.95 -46.29
CA MET A 1 -12.15 -17.09 -45.14
C MET A 1 -12.21 -15.66 -45.62
N ASN A 2 -12.95 -14.76 -44.96
CA ASN A 2 -13.05 -13.36 -45.39
C ASN A 2 -11.77 -12.60 -45.01
N PRO A 3 -10.94 -12.16 -45.97
CA PRO A 3 -9.65 -11.54 -45.68
C PRO A 3 -9.80 -10.25 -44.85
N MET A 4 -10.88 -9.50 -45.06
CA MET A 4 -11.21 -8.30 -44.29
C MET A 4 -11.45 -8.58 -42.80
N ALA A 5 -12.06 -9.72 -42.46
CA ALA A 5 -12.31 -10.08 -41.06
C ALA A 5 -11.02 -10.48 -40.33
N ALA A 6 -10.09 -11.12 -41.04
CA ALA A 6 -8.78 -11.50 -40.50
C ALA A 6 -7.83 -10.29 -40.32
N GLN A 7 -7.91 -9.30 -41.21
CA GLN A 7 -7.15 -8.06 -41.10
C GLN A 7 -7.66 -7.20 -39.93
N PHE A 8 -8.98 -7.00 -39.82
CA PHE A 8 -9.58 -6.21 -38.74
C PHE A 8 -9.31 -6.81 -37.35
N SER A 9 -9.37 -8.14 -37.21
CA SER A 9 -9.01 -8.79 -35.96
C SER A 9 -7.51 -8.62 -35.66
N GLY A 10 -6.63 -8.79 -36.64
CA GLY A 10 -5.19 -8.57 -36.51
C GLY A 10 -4.85 -7.16 -36.00
N ASP A 11 -5.49 -6.13 -36.57
CA ASP A 11 -5.27 -4.73 -36.19
C ASP A 11 -5.70 -4.45 -34.74
N ILE A 12 -6.84 -5.00 -34.30
CA ILE A 12 -7.31 -4.84 -32.91
C ILE A 12 -6.39 -5.57 -31.92
N PHE A 13 -5.98 -6.80 -32.24
CA PHE A 13 -5.04 -7.53 -31.38
C PHE A 13 -3.69 -6.83 -31.29
N GLY A 14 -3.20 -6.26 -32.40
CA GLY A 14 -1.97 -5.46 -32.41
C GLY A 14 -2.08 -4.23 -31.51
N ALA A 15 -3.18 -3.47 -31.61
CA ALA A 15 -3.43 -2.31 -30.77
C ALA A 15 -3.57 -2.69 -29.28
N ALA A 16 -4.30 -3.76 -28.97
CA ALA A 16 -4.47 -4.25 -27.61
C ALA A 16 -3.14 -4.70 -26.99
N LEU A 17 -2.29 -5.40 -27.75
CA LEU A 17 -0.97 -5.82 -27.30
C LEU A 17 -0.06 -4.61 -27.03
N ALA A 18 -0.05 -3.62 -27.92
CA ALA A 18 0.73 -2.40 -27.73
C ALA A 18 0.30 -1.67 -26.45
N LEU A 19 -1.01 -1.51 -26.23
CA LEU A 19 -1.54 -0.91 -25.00
C LEU A 19 -1.17 -1.72 -23.76
N ALA A 20 -1.27 -3.04 -23.82
CA ALA A 20 -0.91 -3.92 -22.71
C ALA A 20 0.59 -3.81 -22.36
N LEU A 21 1.46 -3.74 -23.36
CA LEU A 21 2.90 -3.58 -23.14
C LEU A 21 3.25 -2.23 -22.53
N VAL A 22 2.66 -1.13 -23.04
CA VAL A 22 2.88 0.22 -22.49
C VAL A 22 2.37 0.30 -21.05
N THR A 23 1.15 -0.16 -20.81
CA THR A 23 0.53 -0.12 -19.48
C THR A 23 1.28 -1.01 -18.50
N GLY A 24 1.62 -2.23 -18.92
CA GLY A 24 2.40 -3.18 -18.12
C GLY A 24 3.79 -2.63 -17.78
N GLY A 25 4.45 -1.97 -18.73
CA GLY A 25 5.74 -1.31 -18.49
C GLY A 25 5.64 -0.20 -17.44
N LEU A 26 4.62 0.66 -17.52
CA LEU A 26 4.39 1.71 -16.52
C LEU A 26 4.11 1.14 -15.14
N LEU A 27 3.25 0.12 -15.05
CA LEU A 27 2.96 -0.58 -13.80
C LEU A 27 4.21 -1.24 -13.21
N LEU A 28 5.04 -1.87 -14.04
CA LEU A 28 6.28 -2.50 -13.62
C LEU A 28 7.26 -1.47 -13.04
N ILE A 29 7.42 -0.32 -13.69
CA ILE A 29 8.24 0.78 -13.18
C ILE A 29 7.70 1.25 -11.83
N GLY A 30 6.39 1.47 -11.71
CA GLY A 30 5.75 1.86 -10.45
C GLY A 30 5.98 0.84 -9.33
N ALA A 31 5.87 -0.45 -9.65
CA ALA A 31 6.14 -1.54 -8.72
C ALA A 31 7.59 -1.56 -8.26
N LEU A 32 8.55 -1.38 -9.17
CA LEU A 32 9.98 -1.31 -8.83
C LEU A 32 10.30 -0.11 -7.93
N VAL A 33 9.74 1.06 -8.21
CA VAL A 33 9.92 2.25 -7.38
C VAL A 33 9.33 2.01 -5.98
N SER A 34 8.12 1.49 -5.91
CA SER A 34 7.45 1.18 -4.65
C SER A 34 8.25 0.16 -3.83
N PHE A 35 8.74 -0.88 -4.49
CA PHE A 35 9.60 -1.89 -3.88
C PHE A 35 10.93 -1.30 -3.39
N ALA A 36 11.57 -0.44 -4.16
CA ALA A 36 12.81 0.22 -3.77
C ALA A 36 12.61 1.12 -2.54
N VAL A 37 11.53 1.89 -2.49
CA VAL A 37 11.18 2.73 -1.32
C VAL A 37 10.90 1.85 -0.09
N PHE A 38 10.12 0.78 -0.27
CA PHE A 38 9.84 -0.17 0.79
C PHE A 38 11.14 -0.78 1.34
N ALA A 39 11.96 -1.37 0.46
CA ALA A 39 13.24 -1.98 0.84
C ALA A 39 14.18 -0.97 1.53
N TYR A 40 14.27 0.25 1.01
CA TYR A 40 15.07 1.31 1.62
C TYR A 40 14.60 1.65 3.03
N ARG A 41 13.28 1.81 3.25
CA ARG A 41 12.72 2.06 4.59
C ARG A 41 12.95 0.89 5.55
N SER A 42 12.76 -0.34 5.07
CA SER A 42 13.00 -1.55 5.85
C SER A 42 14.44 -1.69 6.32
N VAL A 43 15.42 -1.31 5.48
CA VAL A 43 16.85 -1.39 5.83
C VAL A 43 17.31 -0.19 6.66
N LYS A 44 16.82 1.02 6.36
CA LYS A 44 17.25 2.26 7.04
C LYS A 44 16.66 2.41 8.45
N GLY A 45 15.75 1.53 8.85
CA GLY A 45 15.24 1.49 10.22
C GLY A 45 14.18 2.54 10.54
N ASP A 46 13.65 3.23 9.53
CA ASP A 46 12.38 3.99 9.64
C ASP A 46 11.22 2.98 9.54
N GLY A 47 11.33 1.93 10.38
CA GLY A 47 10.41 0.81 10.49
C GLY A 47 9.03 1.27 10.94
N MET A 48 8.18 0.32 11.32
CA MET A 48 6.85 0.60 11.88
C MET A 48 6.95 1.81 12.83
N ARG A 49 6.34 2.93 12.44
CA ARG A 49 6.32 4.16 13.26
C ARG A 49 5.88 3.73 14.65
N ASP A 50 6.67 4.05 15.67
CA ASP A 50 6.33 3.63 17.02
C ASP A 50 4.89 4.13 17.28
N PRO A 51 3.92 3.24 17.56
CA PRO A 51 2.54 3.67 17.80
C PRO A 51 2.44 4.66 18.96
N GLN A 52 3.50 4.83 19.76
CA GLN A 52 3.61 5.85 20.80
C GLN A 52 3.98 7.25 20.28
N GLU A 53 4.52 7.41 19.07
CA GLU A 53 4.92 8.71 18.51
C GLU A 53 3.75 9.52 17.90
N VAL A 54 2.55 8.94 17.78
CA VAL A 54 1.37 9.59 17.14
C VAL A 54 0.28 10.04 18.11
N VAL A 55 0.51 9.97 19.42
CA VAL A 55 -0.45 10.52 20.39
C VAL A 55 0.02 11.92 20.78
N PRO A 56 -0.52 13.02 20.21
CA PRO A 56 -0.49 14.27 20.94
C PRO A 56 -1.19 14.00 22.27
N GLU A 57 -0.51 14.27 23.38
CA GLU A 57 -1.07 14.17 24.72
C GLU A 57 -2.27 15.12 24.84
N THR A 58 -3.44 14.66 24.40
CA THR A 58 -4.71 15.19 24.85
C THR A 58 -5.04 14.43 26.11
N GLU A 59 -4.84 15.13 27.22
CA GLU A 59 -5.46 14.91 28.51
C GLU A 59 -6.89 14.39 28.32
N GLU A 60 -7.13 13.09 28.55
CA GLU A 60 -8.38 12.49 29.01
C GLU A 60 -8.35 10.96 28.81
N GLY A 61 -8.32 10.23 29.93
CA GLY A 61 -8.86 8.87 29.99
C GLY A 61 -7.85 7.72 29.89
N VAL A 62 -7.10 7.52 30.97
CA VAL A 62 -7.10 6.30 31.82
C VAL A 62 -5.85 6.43 32.70
N SER A 63 -6.02 6.85 33.96
CA SER A 63 -4.95 6.77 34.94
C SER A 63 -4.77 5.31 35.37
N LYS A 64 -3.51 4.92 35.56
CA LYS A 64 -3.17 3.66 36.23
C LYS A 64 -3.72 3.75 37.66
N GLY A 65 -4.63 2.84 38.02
CA GLY A 65 -5.28 2.82 39.33
C GLY A 65 -4.25 2.95 40.46
N ASP A 66 -4.54 3.84 41.39
CA ASP A 66 -3.68 4.10 42.55
C ASP A 66 -3.71 2.89 43.49
N ALA A 67 -2.64 2.68 44.25
CA ALA A 67 -2.47 1.48 45.08
C ALA A 67 -3.43 1.38 46.28
N ASP A 68 -4.28 2.39 46.46
CA ASP A 68 -5.20 2.56 47.60
C ASP A 68 -6.68 2.40 47.21
N ASP A 69 -7.00 1.90 46.00
CA ASP A 69 -8.38 1.53 45.62
C ASP A 69 -8.80 0.22 46.33
N GLU A 70 -9.15 0.36 47.61
CA GLU A 70 -9.76 -0.67 48.45
C GLU A 70 -11.25 -0.75 48.07
N TRP A 71 -11.60 -1.76 47.27
CA TRP A 71 -12.94 -1.95 46.73
C TRP A 71 -13.98 -2.20 47.85
N ASP A 72 -14.83 -1.22 48.13
CA ASP A 72 -15.99 -1.38 49.01
C ASP A 72 -17.09 -2.18 48.29
N TYR A 73 -17.27 -3.43 48.72
CA TYR A 73 -18.38 -4.29 48.31
C TYR A 73 -19.66 -3.89 49.04
N TYR A 74 -20.73 -3.62 48.29
CA TYR A 74 -22.12 -3.63 48.77
C TYR A 74 -22.94 -4.69 48.03
#